data_AF-A0A6P8BX54-F1
#
_entry.id   AF-A0A6P8BX54-F1
#
_cell.length_a   1.000
_cell.length_b   1.000
_cell.length_c   1.000
_cell.angle_alpha   90.00
_cell.angle_beta   90.00
_cell.angle_gamma   90.00
#
_symmetry.space_group_name_H-M   'P 1'
#
loop_
_entity.id
_entity.type
_entity.pdbx_description
1 polymer ?
#
loop_
_entity_poly.entity_id
_entity_poly.type
_entity_poly.pdbx_seq_one_letter_code
_entity_poly.pdbx_strand_id
1 'polypeptide(L)'
;MSFTIHCKSKNDDLKTHVVEPGQKYGFRFRVDFFGTTLFFCGAKWHGGHVVFDIYKADRDDMYRCPYHCRWEARGDAIVGYMEHYPNPDIVIPWNKSFTALT
;
A
#
# COMPACT_ATOMS: atom_id res chain seq x y z
N MET A 1 16.10 -2.14 -8.33
CA MET A 1 15.53 -0.88 -7.83
C MET A 1 14.88 -1.20 -6.50
N SER A 2 15.40 -0.66 -5.41
CA SER A 2 14.85 -0.88 -4.08
C SER A 2 13.65 0.03 -3.84
N PHE A 3 12.63 -0.50 -3.17
CA PHE A 3 11.40 0.18 -2.83
C PHE A 3 11.35 0.34 -1.31
N THR A 4 11.19 1.56 -0.80
CA THR A 4 11.02 1.78 0.65
C THR A 4 9.57 2.09 0.96
N ILE A 5 9.05 1.47 2.01
CA ILE A 5 7.69 1.67 2.48
C ILE A 5 7.70 1.98 3.98
N HIS A 6 6.97 3.02 4.37
CA HIS A 6 6.73 3.36 5.77
C HIS A 6 5.23 3.47 5.98
N CYS A 7 4.68 2.57 6.78
CA CYS A 7 3.27 2.52 7.12
C CYS A 7 3.02 2.90 8.57
N LYS A 8 1.89 3.55 8.84
CA LYS A 8 1.42 3.82 10.20
C LYS A 8 -0.09 3.94 10.27
N SER A 9 -0.64 3.70 11.45
CA SER A 9 -2.00 4.03 11.83
C SER A 9 -2.01 5.23 12.79
N LYS A 10 -3.17 5.55 13.36
CA LYS A 10 -3.27 6.51 14.47
C LYS A 10 -2.45 6.08 15.68
N ASN A 11 -2.37 4.78 15.95
CA ASN A 11 -1.84 4.22 17.19
C ASN A 11 -0.51 3.48 17.01
N ASP A 12 -0.18 3.05 15.80
CA ASP A 12 0.94 2.15 15.51
C ASP A 12 1.83 2.73 14.42
N ASP A 13 3.14 2.72 14.65
CA ASP A 13 4.15 3.05 13.65
C ASP A 13 4.90 1.78 13.25
N LEU A 14 4.65 1.30 12.03
CA LEU A 14 5.22 0.06 11.50
C LEU A 14 6.64 0.24 10.96
N LYS A 15 7.21 1.46 11.08
CA LYS A 15 8.56 1.81 10.65
C LYS A 15 8.76 1.69 9.14
N THR A 16 9.97 2.06 8.72
CA THR A 16 10.40 1.98 7.33
C THR A 16 10.99 0.61 7.04
N HIS A 17 10.59 0.02 5.92
CA HIS A 17 11.12 -1.23 5.41
C HIS A 17 11.61 -1.05 3.96
N VAL A 18 12.71 -1.72 3.63
CA VAL A 18 13.18 -1.85 2.24
C VAL A 18 12.61 -3.16 1.69
N VAL A 19 11.98 -3.10 0.53
CA VAL A 19 11.45 -4.24 -0.22
C VAL A 19 12.18 -4.29 -1.55
N GLU A 20 13.01 -5.31 -1.73
CA GLU A 20 13.71 -5.55 -2.98
C GLU A 20 12.79 -6.24 -4.02
N PRO A 21 13.14 -6.20 -5.32
CA PRO A 21 12.38 -6.93 -6.34
C PRO A 21 12.20 -8.41 -5.99
N GLY A 22 10.95 -8.88 -6.04
CA GLY A 22 10.58 -10.25 -5.67
C GLY A 22 10.43 -10.52 -4.17
N GLN A 23 10.77 -9.54 -3.30
CA GLN A 23 10.53 -9.66 -1.86
C GLN A 23 9.11 -9.24 -1.48
N LYS A 24 8.70 -9.68 -0.30
CA LYS A 24 7.40 -9.35 0.29
C LYS A 24 7.61 -8.76 1.68
N TYR A 25 6.82 -7.73 1.97
CA TYR A 25 6.66 -7.17 3.31
C TYR A 25 5.18 -7.25 3.68
N GLY A 26 4.90 -7.54 4.94
CA GLY A 26 3.54 -7.61 5.46
C GLY A 26 3.50 -7.45 6.96
N PHE A 27 2.36 -7.05 7.47
CA PHE A 27 2.07 -6.87 8.88
C PHE A 27 0.65 -7.34 9.18
N ARG A 28 0.39 -7.68 10.45
CA ARG A 28 -0.91 -8.14 10.93
C ARG A 28 -1.40 -7.18 12.01
N PHE A 29 -2.69 -6.89 11.98
CA PHE A 29 -3.36 -6.04 12.96
C PHE A 29 -4.77 -6.57 13.21
N ARG A 30 -5.46 -5.95 14.17
CA ARG A 30 -6.88 -6.20 14.45
C ARG A 30 -7.64 -4.89 14.22
N VAL A 31 -8.73 -4.97 13.49
CA VAL A 31 -9.64 -3.84 13.28
C VAL A 31 -10.28 -3.46 14.61
N ASP A 32 -10.33 -2.16 14.89
CA ASP A 32 -10.96 -1.63 16.09
C ASP A 32 -12.48 -1.87 16.07
N PHE A 33 -13.08 -1.86 17.26
CA PHE A 33 -14.50 -2.13 17.42
C PHE A 33 -15.42 -1.12 16.70
N PHE A 34 -14.92 0.07 16.41
CA PHE A 34 -15.68 1.12 15.73
C PHE A 34 -15.56 1.07 14.20
N GLY A 35 -14.77 0.13 13.66
CA GLY A 35 -14.53 0.04 12.21
C GLY A 35 -13.81 1.28 11.65
N THR A 36 -12.96 1.93 12.45
CA THR A 36 -12.26 3.17 12.05
C THR A 36 -10.80 2.96 11.69
N THR A 37 -10.35 1.70 11.64
CA THR A 37 -8.94 1.38 11.46
C THR A 37 -8.46 1.82 10.08
N LEU A 38 -7.39 2.60 10.09
CA LEU A 38 -6.75 3.17 8.91
C LEU A 38 -5.24 2.98 9.04
N PHE A 39 -4.65 2.38 8.01
CA PHE A 39 -3.20 2.38 7.79
C PHE A 39 -2.92 3.12 6.49
N PHE A 40 -2.07 4.13 6.58
CA PHE A 40 -1.55 4.85 5.42
C PHE A 40 -0.06 4.63 5.32
N CYS A 41 0.43 4.54 4.09
CA CYS A 41 1.81 4.26 3.77
C CYS A 41 2.38 5.32 2.84
N GLY A 42 3.61 5.74 3.14
CA GLY A 42 4.47 6.43 2.18
C GLY A 42 5.39 5.42 1.51
N ALA A 43 5.35 5.38 0.19
CA ALA A 43 6.21 4.57 -0.64
C ALA A 43 7.19 5.47 -1.41
N LYS A 44 8.47 5.12 -1.44
CA LYS A 44 9.52 5.88 -2.15
C LYS A 44 10.41 4.95 -2.97
N TRP A 45 10.79 5.41 -4.16
CA TRP A 45 11.72 4.76 -5.07
C TRP A 45 12.56 5.83 -5.79
N HIS A 46 13.52 5.42 -6.62
CA HIS A 46 14.38 6.35 -7.36
C HIS A 46 13.60 7.37 -8.22
N GLY A 47 12.45 6.97 -8.75
CA GLY A 47 11.65 7.80 -9.67
C GLY A 47 10.55 8.63 -9.01
N GLY A 48 10.41 8.59 -7.67
CA GLY A 48 9.37 9.36 -7.00
C GLY A 48 8.92 8.79 -5.66
N HIS A 49 7.78 9.30 -5.20
CA HIS A 49 7.11 8.84 -4.00
C HIS A 49 5.59 8.93 -4.17
N VAL A 50 4.85 8.15 -3.38
CA VAL A 50 3.40 8.20 -3.29
C VAL A 50 2.96 7.92 -1.87
N VAL A 51 1.87 8.56 -1.44
CA VAL A 51 1.21 8.28 -0.16
C VAL A 51 -0.17 7.71 -0.48
N PHE A 52 -0.54 6.63 0.20
CA PHE A 52 -1.80 5.94 -0.04
C PHE A 52 -2.28 5.18 1.19
N ASP A 53 -3.58 4.91 1.24
CA ASP A 53 -4.21 4.12 2.29
C ASP A 53 -4.12 2.63 1.93
N ILE A 54 -3.15 1.92 2.53
CA ILE A 54 -2.95 0.49 2.32
C ILE A 54 -4.10 -0.32 2.93
N TYR A 55 -4.72 0.20 4.00
CA TYR A 55 -5.90 -0.38 4.61
C TYR A 55 -6.83 0.70 5.13
N LYS A 56 -8.13 0.58 4.84
CA LYS A 56 -9.18 1.44 5.38
C LYS A 56 -10.41 0.58 5.67
N ALA A 57 -10.80 0.50 6.94
CA ALA A 57 -11.81 -0.46 7.40
C ALA A 57 -13.15 -0.36 6.64
N ASP A 58 -13.64 0.86 6.36
CA ASP A 58 -14.88 1.07 5.60
C ASP A 58 -14.84 0.53 4.15
N ARG A 59 -13.64 0.46 3.57
CA ARG A 59 -13.37 -0.04 2.23
C ARG A 59 -13.07 -1.54 2.22
N ASP A 60 -12.34 -2.02 3.22
CA ASP A 60 -11.61 -3.28 3.15
C ASP A 60 -12.20 -4.43 3.97
N ASP A 61 -12.77 -4.14 5.16
CA ASP A 61 -12.99 -5.13 6.23
C ASP A 61 -13.99 -6.23 5.87
N MET A 62 -15.06 -5.91 5.14
CA MET A 62 -16.16 -6.86 4.89
C MET A 62 -16.08 -7.57 3.54
N TYR A 63 -15.73 -6.86 2.47
CA TYR A 63 -15.96 -7.34 1.10
C TYR A 63 -14.71 -7.39 0.23
N ARG A 64 -13.79 -6.44 0.44
CA ARG A 64 -12.65 -6.30 -0.44
C ARG A 64 -11.53 -7.24 -0.03
N CYS A 65 -11.12 -7.26 1.24
CA CYS A 65 -10.08 -8.15 1.73
C CYS A 65 -10.27 -8.51 3.21
N PRO A 66 -11.32 -9.27 3.56
CA PRO A 66 -11.64 -9.62 4.94
C PRO A 66 -10.53 -10.37 5.70
N TYR A 67 -9.64 -11.09 5.00
CA TYR A 67 -8.55 -11.83 5.65
C TYR A 67 -7.15 -11.41 5.15
N HIS A 68 -6.99 -11.23 3.84
CA HIS A 68 -5.69 -10.92 3.23
C HIS A 68 -5.76 -9.79 2.19
N CYS A 69 -5.30 -8.60 2.60
CA CYS A 69 -5.17 -7.45 1.69
C CYS A 69 -3.84 -7.51 0.93
N ARG A 70 -3.91 -7.89 -0.35
CA ARG A 70 -2.74 -7.97 -1.24
C ARG A 70 -2.53 -6.66 -1.99
N TRP A 71 -1.29 -6.20 -1.99
CA TRP A 71 -0.81 -5.07 -2.79
C TRP A 71 0.45 -5.47 -3.55
N GLU A 72 0.66 -4.83 -4.70
CA GLU A 72 1.83 -5.06 -5.56
C GLU A 72 2.36 -3.72 -6.09
N ALA A 73 3.65 -3.49 -5.92
CA ALA A 73 4.35 -2.40 -6.58
C ALA A 73 4.84 -2.88 -7.95
N ARG A 74 4.27 -2.33 -9.01
CA ARG A 74 4.64 -2.60 -10.41
C ARG A 74 5.52 -1.47 -10.96
N GLY A 75 5.99 -1.60 -12.19
CA GLY A 75 6.80 -0.55 -12.84
C GLY A 75 6.03 0.75 -13.13
N ASP A 76 4.70 0.69 -13.19
CA ASP A 76 3.79 1.76 -13.63
C ASP A 76 2.81 2.23 -12.55
N ALA A 77 2.47 1.36 -11.58
CA ALA A 77 1.56 1.68 -10.49
C ALA A 77 1.83 0.88 -9.21
N ILE A 78 1.27 1.35 -8.09
CA ILE A 78 0.89 0.46 -6.98
C ILE A 78 -0.53 -0.03 -7.26
N VAL A 79 -0.74 -1.33 -7.17
CA VAL A 79 -2.06 -1.92 -7.33
C VAL A 79 -2.48 -2.71 -6.09
N GLY A 80 -3.77 -2.63 -5.76
CA GLY A 80 -4.41 -3.42 -4.71
C GLY A 80 -5.44 -4.37 -5.32
N TYR A 81 -5.73 -5.45 -4.62
CA TYR A 81 -6.62 -6.51 -5.10
C TYR A 81 -7.75 -6.77 -4.11
N MET A 82 -8.93 -7.08 -4.65
CA MET A 82 -9.94 -7.84 -3.92
C MET A 82 -9.43 -9.26 -3.65
N GLU A 83 -9.70 -9.74 -2.45
CA GLU A 83 -9.40 -11.10 -2.03
C GLU A 83 -10.15 -12.09 -2.93
N HIS A 84 -9.42 -13.10 -3.41
CA HIS A 84 -9.86 -14.09 -4.40
C HIS A 84 -10.02 -13.63 -5.86
N TYR A 85 -9.81 -12.35 -6.18
CA TYR A 85 -9.87 -11.87 -7.57
C TYR A 85 -8.47 -11.69 -8.18
N PRO A 86 -8.27 -12.06 -9.46
CA PRO A 86 -6.97 -11.93 -10.12
C PRO A 86 -6.69 -10.50 -10.59
N ASN A 87 -7.73 -9.71 -10.83
CA ASN A 87 -7.61 -8.35 -11.36
C ASN A 87 -7.53 -7.34 -10.21
N PRO A 88 -6.69 -6.30 -10.33
CA PRO A 88 -6.63 -5.24 -9.33
C PRO A 88 -7.88 -4.38 -9.38
N ASP A 89 -8.37 -3.98 -8.20
CA ASP A 89 -9.53 -3.11 -8.02
C ASP A 89 -9.12 -1.67 -7.66
N ILE A 90 -7.91 -1.51 -7.12
CA ILE A 90 -7.28 -0.20 -6.89
C ILE A 90 -6.01 -0.10 -7.73
N VAL A 91 -5.89 1.01 -8.47
CA VAL A 91 -4.70 1.33 -9.26
C VAL A 91 -4.28 2.75 -8.92
N ILE A 92 -3.07 2.89 -8.38
CA ILE A 92 -2.45 4.16 -8.03
C ILE A 92 -1.25 4.33 -8.96
N PRO A 93 -1.40 5.03 -10.09
CA PRO A 93 -0.30 5.21 -11.02
C PRO A 93 0.83 5.98 -10.35
N TRP A 94 2.07 5.60 -10.63
CA TRP A 94 3.20 6.44 -10.24
C TRP A 94 3.05 7.76 -10.98
N ASN A 95 2.96 8.85 -10.22
CA ASN A 95 3.00 10.16 -10.84
C ASN A 95 4.41 10.31 -11.42
N LYS A 96 4.54 10.13 -12.74
CA LYS A 96 5.81 10.35 -13.43
C LYS A 96 6.03 11.84 -13.37
N SER A 97 6.78 12.30 -12.36
CA SER A 97 7.40 13.61 -12.42
C SER A 97 8.27 13.58 -13.67
N PHE A 98 7.78 14.19 -14.75
CA PHE A 98 8.61 14.56 -15.86
C PHE A 98 9.60 15.55 -15.23
N THR A 99 10.81 15.10 -14.92
CA THR A 99 11.91 16.02 -14.66
C THR A 99 11.98 16.88 -15.91
N ALA A 100 11.50 18.12 -15.81
CA ALA A 100 11.82 19.13 -16.80
C ALA A 100 13.35 19.17 -16.82
N LEU A 101 13.93 18.73 -17.93
CA LEU A 101 15.32 19.02 -18.23
C LEU A 101 15.42 20.54 -18.31
N THR A 102 15.97 21.15 -17.27
CA THR A 102 16.53 22.50 -17.30
C THR A 102 18.02 22.39 -17.10
#